data_AF-A0A221NXK1-F1
#
_entry.id   AF-A0A221NXK1-F1
#
_cell.length_a   1.000
_cell.length_b   1.000
_cell.length_c   1.000
_cell.angle_alpha   90.00
_cell.angle_beta   90.00
_cell.angle_gamma   90.00
#
_symmetry.space_group_name_H-M   'P 1'
#
loop_
_entity.id
_entity.type
_entity.pdbx_description
1 polymer ?
#
loop_
_entity_poly.entity_id
_entity_poly.type
_entity_poly.pdbx_seq_one_letter_code
_entity_poly.pdbx_strand_id
1 'polypeptide(L)'
;MWNEEGGSDPVPELGRLFLGEDGTIIPSDPDFGANQMATNTHGHGGYWDPRSKSLLNQGLVVVGKSDDVELKPSYGTFGPHGSWDHVK
;
A
#
# COMPACT_ATOMS: atom_id res chain seq x y z
N MET A 1 4.22 8.44 3.51
CA MET A 1 2.75 8.24 3.57
C MET A 1 2.47 6.74 3.81
N TRP A 2 1.30 6.34 4.30
CA TRP A 2 0.93 4.92 4.51
C TRP A 2 -0.30 4.57 3.67
N ASN A 3 -0.29 3.43 2.99
CA ASN A 3 -1.40 2.97 2.17
C ASN A 3 -1.56 1.44 2.21
N GLU A 4 -2.70 0.97 1.72
CA GLU A 4 -3.03 -0.43 1.52
C GLU A 4 -3.64 -0.64 0.14
N GLU A 5 -3.44 -1.83 -0.41
CA GLU A 5 -3.93 -2.22 -1.73
C GLU A 5 -4.43 -3.66 -1.64
N GLY A 6 -5.74 -3.84 -1.72
CA GLY A 6 -6.36 -5.16 -1.83
C GLY A 6 -5.98 -5.81 -3.15
N GLY A 7 -5.62 -7.10 -3.14
CA GLY A 7 -5.01 -7.79 -4.29
C GLY A 7 -5.87 -7.94 -5.56
N SER A 8 -7.09 -7.38 -5.57
CA SER A 8 -7.98 -7.36 -6.73
C SER A 8 -8.46 -5.95 -7.10
N ASP A 9 -7.85 -4.91 -6.53
CA ASP A 9 -8.26 -3.51 -6.76
C ASP A 9 -7.46 -2.91 -7.93
N PRO A 10 -8.06 -2.66 -9.10
CA PRO A 10 -7.35 -2.11 -10.26
C PRO A 10 -7.16 -0.58 -10.18
N VAL A 11 -7.69 0.06 -9.14
CA VAL A 11 -7.69 1.52 -9.02
C VAL A 11 -6.29 2.14 -9.00
N PRO A 12 -5.27 1.59 -8.32
CA PRO A 12 -3.93 2.21 -8.30
C PRO A 12 -3.30 2.26 -9.69
N GLU A 13 -3.28 1.14 -10.43
CA GLU A 13 -2.72 1.06 -11.78
C GLU A 13 -3.49 1.90 -12.80
N LEU A 14 -4.83 1.90 -12.74
CA LEU A 14 -5.62 2.76 -13.63
C LEU A 14 -5.43 4.24 -13.30
N GLY A 15 -5.38 4.59 -12.01
CA GLY A 15 -5.13 5.95 -11.55
C GLY A 15 -3.76 6.48 -12.00
N ARG A 16 -2.74 5.62 -12.06
CA ARG A 16 -1.38 5.98 -12.51
C ARG A 16 -1.33 6.63 -13.88
N LEU A 17 -2.08 6.09 -14.84
CA LEU A 17 -2.09 6.57 -16.23
C LEU A 17 -2.81 7.92 -16.42
N PHE A 18 -3.62 8.36 -15.46
CA PHE A 18 -4.49 9.53 -15.63
C PHE A 18 -4.33 10.59 -14.53
N LEU A 19 -3.81 10.25 -13.36
CA LEU A 19 -3.83 11.09 -12.15
C LEU A 19 -2.45 11.26 -11.48
N GLY A 20 -1.40 10.61 -11.97
CA GLY A 20 -0.04 10.75 -11.45
C GLY A 20 0.66 12.03 -11.92
N GLU A 21 1.55 12.59 -11.09
CA GLU A 21 2.45 13.68 -11.50
C GLU A 21 3.44 13.12 -12.55
N ASP A 22 3.61 13.83 -13.66
CA ASP A 22 4.33 13.36 -14.87
C ASP A 22 3.84 12.00 -15.44
N GLY A 23 2.60 11.60 -15.10
CA GLY A 23 1.92 10.42 -15.66
C GLY A 23 2.44 9.06 -15.20
N THR A 24 3.29 9.00 -14.17
CA THR A 24 3.92 7.73 -13.76
C THR A 24 4.11 7.54 -12.25
N ILE A 25 4.33 8.60 -11.46
CA ILE A 25 4.48 8.50 -10.00
C ILE A 25 3.14 8.81 -9.33
N ILE A 26 2.65 7.88 -8.50
CA ILE A 26 1.40 8.03 -7.74
C ILE A 26 1.65 7.99 -6.23
N PRO A 27 0.69 8.45 -5.40
CA PRO A 27 0.82 8.43 -3.96
C PRO A 27 1.05 7.04 -3.33
N SER A 28 0.75 5.97 -4.06
CA SER A 28 1.03 4.58 -3.65
C SER A 28 2.44 4.11 -3.98
N ASP A 29 3.25 4.91 -4.67
CA ASP A 29 4.58 4.50 -5.10
C ASP A 29 5.64 4.72 -4.02
N PRO A 30 6.64 3.84 -3.94
CA PRO A 30 7.76 4.01 -3.02
C PRO A 30 8.55 5.28 -3.34
N ASP A 31 8.67 5.66 -4.62
CA ASP A 31 9.30 6.91 -5.07
C ASP A 31 8.55 8.17 -4.60
N PHE A 32 7.25 8.06 -4.29
CA PHE A 32 6.47 9.11 -3.62
C PHE A 32 6.69 9.12 -2.09
N GLY A 33 7.32 8.09 -1.54
CA GLY A 33 7.50 7.87 -0.10
C GLY A 33 6.33 7.11 0.52
N ALA A 34 5.66 6.24 -0.23
CA ALA A 34 4.59 5.37 0.26
C ALA A 34 5.10 4.12 0.98
N ASN A 35 4.59 3.86 2.18
CA ASN A 35 4.83 2.62 2.91
C ASN A 35 3.61 1.71 2.69
N GLN A 36 3.80 0.70 1.84
CA GLN A 36 2.74 -0.21 1.46
C GLN A 36 2.54 -1.30 2.50
N MET A 37 1.44 -1.20 3.25
CA MET A 37 1.10 -2.18 4.27
C MET A 37 0.57 -3.46 3.61
N ALA A 38 0.92 -4.61 4.19
CA ALA A 38 0.35 -5.89 3.79
C ALA A 38 -1.13 -5.91 4.17
N THR A 39 -1.95 -6.48 3.28
CA THR A 39 -3.37 -6.71 3.56
C THR A 39 -3.74 -8.16 3.20
N ASN A 40 -4.78 -8.67 3.86
CA ASN A 40 -5.42 -9.93 3.54
C ASN A 40 -6.88 -9.74 3.09
N THR A 41 -7.22 -8.52 2.68
CA THR A 41 -8.58 -8.10 2.32
C THR A 41 -8.78 -8.12 0.80
N HIS A 42 -10.03 -8.31 0.39
CA HIS A 42 -10.44 -8.29 -1.02
C HIS A 42 -11.64 -7.35 -1.19
N GLY A 43 -11.73 -6.67 -2.34
CA GLY A 43 -12.78 -5.68 -2.62
C GLY A 43 -12.69 -4.43 -1.73
N HIS A 44 -13.64 -3.50 -1.89
CA HIS A 44 -13.58 -2.17 -1.26
C HIS A 44 -13.91 -2.14 0.24
N GLY A 45 -14.55 -3.17 0.78
CA GLY A 45 -15.03 -3.18 2.17
C GLY A 45 -14.11 -3.88 3.17
N GLY A 46 -13.28 -4.83 2.70
CA GLY A 46 -12.59 -5.76 3.59
C GLY A 46 -11.57 -5.11 4.54
N TYR A 47 -11.14 -3.88 4.27
CA TYR A 47 -10.21 -3.11 5.12
C TYR A 47 -10.68 -2.93 6.57
N TRP A 48 -11.98 -3.10 6.82
CA TRP A 48 -12.59 -2.94 8.13
C TRP A 48 -13.00 -4.26 8.78
N ASP A 49 -12.63 -5.40 8.17
CA ASP A 49 -13.01 -6.70 8.68
C ASP A 49 -12.39 -6.93 10.07
N PRO A 50 -13.17 -7.37 11.07
CA PRO A 50 -12.66 -7.65 12.40
C PRO A 50 -11.56 -8.70 12.37
N ARG A 51 -10.47 -8.46 13.11
CA ARG A 51 -9.29 -9.35 13.18
C ARG A 51 -8.58 -9.54 11.83
N SER A 52 -8.76 -8.62 10.88
CA SER A 52 -7.98 -8.58 9.64
C SER A 52 -6.59 -7.99 9.87
N LYS A 53 -5.66 -8.32 8.98
CA LYS A 53 -4.32 -7.73 8.96
C LYS A 53 -4.39 -6.24 8.61
N SER A 54 -5.25 -5.89 7.66
CA SER A 54 -5.51 -4.51 7.26
C SER A 54 -5.93 -3.64 8.45
N LEU A 55 -6.94 -4.07 9.20
CA LEU A 55 -7.42 -3.28 10.33
C LEU A 55 -6.35 -3.15 11.44
N LEU A 56 -5.53 -4.18 11.63
CA LEU A 56 -4.41 -4.12 12.57
C LEU A 56 -3.34 -3.12 12.12
N ASN A 57 -2.89 -3.20 10.87
CA ASN A 57 -1.85 -2.33 10.31
C ASN A 57 -2.28 -0.86 10.34
N GLN A 58 -3.52 -0.56 9.94
CA GLN A 58 -4.09 0.78 10.09
C GLN A 58 -4.08 1.27 11.55
N GLY A 59 -4.48 0.40 12.48
CA GLY A 59 -4.45 0.71 13.92
C GLY A 59 -3.06 1.07 14.42
N LEU A 60 -2.04 0.31 14.03
CA LEU A 60 -0.64 0.54 14.41
C LEU A 60 -0.13 1.90 13.94
N VAL A 61 -0.45 2.31 12.71
CA VAL A 61 -0.11 3.65 12.20
C VAL A 61 -0.78 4.74 13.03
N VAL A 62 -2.09 4.61 13.29
CA VAL A 62 -2.88 5.62 14.03
C VAL A 62 -2.35 5.83 15.45
N VAL A 63 -1.94 4.77 16.14
CA VAL A 63 -1.40 4.86 17.51
C VAL A 63 0.10 5.19 17.55
N GLY A 64 0.72 5.47 16.41
CA GLY A 64 2.15 5.85 16.33
C GLY A 64 3.12 4.67 16.47
N LYS A 65 2.65 3.43 16.31
CA LYS A 65 3.46 2.20 16.33
C LYS A 65 3.74 1.70 14.92
N SER A 66 4.14 2.61 14.03
CA SER A 66 4.37 2.27 12.62
C SER A 66 5.45 1.22 12.41
N ASP A 67 6.36 1.05 13.37
CA ASP A 67 7.50 0.14 13.27
C ASP A 67 7.07 -1.33 13.45
N ASP A 68 5.86 -1.57 13.94
CA ASP A 68 5.25 -2.90 14.10
C ASP A 68 4.39 -3.29 12.88
N VAL A 69 4.28 -2.44 11.86
CA VAL A 69 3.43 -2.67 10.68
C VAL A 69 4.05 -3.74 9.78
N GLU A 70 3.23 -4.70 9.34
CA GLU A 70 3.66 -5.66 8.32
C GLU A 70 3.60 -5.03 6.93
N LEU A 71 4.73 -4.98 6.22
CA LEU A 71 4.83 -4.43 4.86
C LEU A 71 4.47 -5.46 3.79
N LYS A 72 3.89 -5.00 2.67
CA LYS A 72 3.64 -5.83 1.48
C LYS A 72 5.02 -6.31 0.97
N PRO A 73 5.18 -7.61 0.67
CA PRO A 73 6.44 -8.12 0.12
C PRO A 73 6.86 -7.35 -1.13
N SER A 74 8.15 -7.08 -1.30
CA SER A 74 8.66 -6.56 -2.56
C SER A 74 8.44 -7.60 -3.65
N TYR A 75 7.66 -7.21 -4.66
CA TYR A 75 7.65 -7.96 -5.91
C TYR A 75 8.99 -7.66 -6.57
N GLY A 76 9.72 -8.70 -7.00
CA GLY A 76 10.98 -8.55 -7.73
C GLY A 76 10.78 -7.82 -9.06
N THR A 77 11.58 -8.16 -10.08
CA THR A 77 11.64 -7.46 -11.38
C THR A 77 10.31 -7.26 -12.15
N PHE A 78 9.21 -7.86 -11.70
CA PHE A 78 7.87 -7.75 -12.29
C PHE A 78 6.84 -7.05 -11.39
N GLY A 79 7.29 -6.41 -10.30
CA GLY A 79 6.49 -5.58 -9.40
C GLY A 79 6.22 -4.17 -9.91
N PRO A 80 5.39 -3.38 -9.21
CA PRO A 80 5.31 -1.94 -9.45
C PRO A 80 6.71 -1.30 -9.37
N HIS A 81 6.91 -0.20 -10.08
CA HIS A 81 8.20 0.50 -10.11
C HIS A 81 8.64 0.93 -8.70
N GLY A 82 9.88 0.55 -8.34
CA GLY A 82 10.52 0.86 -7.06
C GLY A 82 10.46 -0.29 -6.04
N SER A 83 11.54 -0.51 -5.30
CA SER A 83 11.55 -1.46 -4.18
C SER A 83 11.04 -0.79 -2.92
N TRP A 84 10.45 -1.53 -1.98
CA TRP A 84 10.05 -0.96 -0.68
C TRP A 84 11.24 -0.76 0.27
N ASP A 85 12.47 -1.06 -0.15
CA ASP A 85 13.66 -1.10 0.71
C ASP A 85 14.08 0.27 1.28
N HIS A 86 13.48 1.36 0.79
CA HIS A 86 13.79 2.74 1.15
C HIS A 86 12.64 3.49 1.82
N VAL A 87 11.49 2.84 2.02
CA VAL A 87 10.31 3.42 2.68
C VAL A 87 10.11 2.71 4.01
N LYS A 88 10.18 3.50 5.10
CA LYS A 88 10.20 3.11 6.53
C LYS A 88 10.80 1.73 6.83
#